data_AF-A0A086A6W7-F1
#
_entry.id   AF-A0A086A6W7-F1
#
_cell.length_a   1.000
_cell.length_b   1.000
_cell.length_c   1.000
_cell.angle_alpha   90.00
_cell.angle_beta   90.00
_cell.angle_gamma   90.00
#
_symmetry.space_group_name_H-M   'P 1'
#
loop_
_entity.id
_entity.type
_entity.pdbx_description
1 polymer ?
#
loop_
_entity_poly.entity_id
_entity_poly.type
_entity_poly.pdbx_seq_one_letter_code
_entity_poly.pdbx_strand_id
1 'polypeptide(L)'
;MTRKFFLTIASFIATIVGIFALFFPSILQESKGTLPNNATYVWTSEVGILLMTIGIMAFLVRKEEDSKILKVFLFGNSMIQMGLFIIELLAYFNAVITKLSGIVPNLCIHILLTIGFLYFCITIKTDNINTHK
;
A
#
# COMPACT_ATOMS: atom_id res chain seq x y z
N MET A 1 7.96 13.61 11.57
CA MET A 1 7.48 13.64 10.16
C MET A 1 6.03 14.12 10.15
N THR A 2 5.64 14.98 9.19
CA THR A 2 4.23 15.42 9.07
C THR A 2 3.41 14.43 8.23
N ARG A 3 2.08 14.38 8.45
CA ARG A 3 1.16 13.54 7.63
C ARG A 3 1.29 13.83 6.15
N LYS A 4 1.35 15.11 5.78
CA LYS A 4 1.52 15.56 4.39
C LYS A 4 2.77 14.97 3.74
N PHE A 5 3.90 15.02 4.44
CA PHE A 5 5.16 14.47 3.93
C PHE A 5 5.10 12.95 3.79
N PHE A 6 4.57 12.26 4.81
CA PHE A 6 4.34 10.82 4.78
C PHE A 6 3.48 10.39 3.60
N LEU A 7 2.29 10.99 3.43
CA LEU A 7 1.37 10.67 2.34
C LEU A 7 1.97 11.00 0.97
N THR A 8 2.84 12.01 0.89
CA THR A 8 3.59 12.29 -0.34
C THR A 8 4.52 11.12 -0.68
N ILE A 9 5.33 10.66 0.27
CA ILE A 9 6.23 9.51 0.04
C ILE A 9 5.43 8.25 -0.28
N ALA A 10 4.42 7.93 0.52
CA ALA A 10 3.57 6.76 0.31
C ALA A 10 2.88 6.80 -1.07
N SER A 11 2.42 7.97 -1.51
CA SER A 11 1.83 8.14 -2.83
C SER A 11 2.80 7.85 -3.97
N PHE A 12 4.05 8.32 -3.87
CA PHE A 12 5.07 8.05 -4.88
C PHE A 12 5.41 6.57 -4.94
N ILE A 13 5.63 5.94 -3.79
CA ILE A 13 5.92 4.50 -3.71
C ILE A 13 4.78 3.69 -4.34
N ALA A 14 3.53 3.93 -3.89
CA ALA A 14 2.37 3.19 -4.37
C ALA A 14 2.13 3.39 -5.87
N THR A 15 2.30 4.62 -6.37
CA THR A 15 2.11 4.92 -7.80
C THR A 15 3.18 4.25 -8.66
N ILE A 16 4.46 4.34 -8.27
CA ILE A 16 5.55 3.70 -9.02
C ILE A 16 5.38 2.18 -9.03
N VAL A 17 5.18 1.56 -7.87
CA VAL A 17 4.96 0.12 -7.78
C VAL A 17 3.71 -0.29 -8.56
N GLY A 18 2.63 0.48 -8.49
CA GLY A 18 1.40 0.26 -9.24
C GLY A 18 1.61 0.30 -10.76
N ILE A 19 2.35 1.28 -11.27
CA ILE A 19 2.72 1.39 -12.69
C ILE A 19 3.53 0.17 -13.13
N PHE A 20 4.54 -0.24 -12.36
CA PHE A 20 5.32 -1.42 -12.68
C PHE A 20 4.49 -2.71 -12.66
N ALA A 21 3.58 -2.86 -11.68
CA ALA A 21 2.70 -4.02 -11.59
C ALA A 21 1.68 -4.06 -12.74
N LEU A 22 1.23 -2.91 -13.22
CA LEU A 22 0.28 -2.80 -14.33
C LEU A 22 0.92 -3.05 -15.69
N PHE A 23 2.07 -2.43 -15.98
CA PHE A 23 2.65 -2.47 -17.33
C PHE A 23 3.82 -3.45 -17.47
N PHE A 24 4.46 -3.83 -16.36
CA PHE A 24 5.61 -4.74 -16.34
C PHE A 24 5.46 -5.88 -15.30
N PRO A 25 4.32 -6.59 -15.27
CA PRO A 25 4.05 -7.63 -14.28
C PRO A 25 5.08 -8.77 -14.27
N SER A 26 5.64 -9.16 -15.42
CA SER A 26 6.66 -10.23 -15.51
C SER A 26 7.89 -9.89 -14.69
N ILE A 27 8.37 -8.65 -14.81
CA ILE A 27 9.61 -8.19 -14.17
C ILE A 27 9.46 -8.30 -12.65
N LEU A 28 8.32 -7.87 -12.11
CA LEU A 28 8.03 -7.97 -10.69
C LEU A 28 7.92 -9.43 -10.23
N GLN A 29 7.25 -10.30 -10.99
CA GLN A 29 7.13 -11.73 -10.63
C GLN A 29 8.50 -12.43 -10.65
N GLU A 30 9.32 -12.19 -11.67
CA GLU A 30 10.66 -12.78 -11.80
C GLU A 30 11.64 -12.28 -10.73
N SER A 31 11.53 -11.01 -10.33
CA SER A 31 12.31 -10.46 -9.21
C SER A 31 12.01 -11.15 -7.89
N LYS A 32 10.78 -11.66 -7.73
CA LYS A 32 10.35 -12.50 -6.59
C LYS A 32 10.71 -13.98 -6.77
N GLY A 33 11.12 -14.39 -7.97
CA GLY A 33 11.42 -15.79 -8.28
C GLY A 33 10.15 -16.62 -8.49
N THR A 34 9.05 -15.98 -8.86
CA THR A 34 7.82 -16.64 -9.31
C THR A 34 7.89 -16.81 -10.83
N LEU A 35 7.40 -17.94 -11.34
CA LEU A 35 7.27 -18.19 -12.78
C LEU A 35 6.04 -17.46 -13.33
N PRO A 36 6.20 -16.51 -14.27
CA PRO A 36 5.06 -15.78 -14.81
C PRO A 36 4.13 -16.67 -15.63
N ASN A 37 2.83 -16.56 -15.40
CA ASN A 37 1.80 -17.22 -16.18
C ASN A 37 0.56 -16.31 -16.33
N ASN A 38 -0.37 -16.69 -17.21
CA ASN A 38 -1.53 -15.86 -17.54
C ASN A 38 -2.36 -15.43 -16.32
N ALA A 39 -2.50 -16.31 -15.31
CA ALA A 39 -3.25 -15.98 -14.10
C ALA A 39 -2.49 -14.96 -13.24
N THR A 40 -1.19 -15.18 -13.01
CA THR A 40 -0.37 -14.26 -12.21
C THR A 40 -0.22 -12.90 -12.89
N TYR A 41 -0.21 -12.86 -14.23
CA TYR A 41 -0.25 -11.62 -15.03
C TYR A 41 -1.47 -10.76 -14.72
N VAL A 42 -2.66 -11.36 -14.82
CA VAL A 42 -3.93 -10.65 -14.58
C VAL A 42 -3.96 -10.12 -13.14
N TRP A 43 -3.70 -10.96 -12.15
CA TRP A 43 -3.73 -10.55 -10.74
C TRP A 43 -2.68 -9.49 -10.40
N THR A 44 -1.46 -9.59 -10.93
CA THR A 44 -0.44 -8.56 -10.70
C THR A 44 -0.88 -7.22 -11.29
N SER A 45 -1.51 -7.25 -12.48
CA SER A 45 -1.99 -6.04 -13.14
C SER A 45 -3.17 -5.40 -12.41
N GLU A 46 -4.10 -6.22 -11.90
CA GLU A 46 -5.21 -5.76 -11.05
C GLU A 46 -4.69 -5.08 -9.78
N VAL A 47 -3.73 -5.70 -9.09
CA VAL A 47 -3.04 -5.08 -7.94
C VAL A 47 -2.34 -3.79 -8.36
N GLY A 48 -1.77 -3.73 -9.57
CA GLY A 48 -1.16 -2.53 -10.12
C GLY A 48 -2.14 -1.35 -10.24
N ILE A 49 -3.34 -1.59 -10.76
CA ILE A 49 -4.41 -0.58 -10.84
C ILE A 49 -4.81 -0.10 -9.43
N LEU A 50 -4.99 -1.03 -8.49
CA LEU A 50 -5.34 -0.71 -7.12
C LEU A 50 -4.27 0.17 -6.45
N LEU A 51 -2.99 -0.22 -6.54
CA LEU A 51 -1.87 0.53 -5.96
C LEU A 51 -1.70 1.91 -6.60
N MET A 52 -1.82 2.00 -7.93
CA MET A 52 -1.75 3.27 -8.64
C MET A 52 -2.87 4.21 -8.18
N THR A 53 -4.09 3.70 -8.08
CA THR A 53 -5.26 4.49 -7.64
C THR A 53 -5.10 4.93 -6.19
N ILE A 54 -4.66 4.04 -5.30
CA ILE A 54 -4.34 4.36 -3.91
C ILE A 54 -3.27 5.43 -3.82
N GLY A 55 -2.21 5.33 -4.64
CA GLY A 55 -1.16 6.33 -4.72
C GLY A 55 -1.70 7.71 -5.09
N ILE A 56 -2.52 7.78 -6.13
CA ILE A 56 -3.19 9.02 -6.56
C ILE A 56 -4.07 9.58 -5.43
N MET A 57 -4.92 8.75 -4.82
CA MET A 57 -5.77 9.18 -3.71
C MET A 57 -4.94 9.70 -2.52
N ALA A 58 -3.89 8.98 -2.12
CA ALA A 58 -2.99 9.37 -1.04
C ALA A 58 -2.32 10.72 -1.33
N PHE A 59 -1.94 10.96 -2.58
CA PHE A 59 -1.43 12.27 -3.00
C PHE A 59 -2.50 13.33 -2.85
N LEU A 60 -3.70 13.13 -3.41
CA LEU A 60 -4.77 14.14 -3.38
C LEU A 60 -5.16 14.52 -1.95
N VAL A 61 -5.32 13.54 -1.06
CA VAL A 61 -5.77 13.78 0.32
C VAL A 61 -4.66 14.27 1.27
N ARG A 62 -3.41 14.40 0.79
CA ARG A 62 -2.25 14.72 1.66
C ARG A 62 -2.33 16.07 2.38
N LYS A 63 -3.15 16.98 1.88
CA LYS A 63 -3.35 18.33 2.44
C LYS A 63 -4.71 18.51 3.11
N GLU A 64 -5.56 17.48 3.10
CA GLU A 64 -6.87 17.53 3.74
C GLU A 64 -6.72 17.74 5.23
N GLU A 65 -7.64 18.50 5.81
CA GLU A 65 -7.76 18.69 7.24
C GLU A 65 -8.16 17.38 7.94
N ASP A 66 -7.98 17.35 9.25
CA ASP A 66 -8.35 16.18 10.04
C ASP A 66 -9.87 15.96 9.96
N SER A 67 -10.26 14.74 9.58
CA SER A 67 -11.67 14.39 9.41
C SER A 67 -11.89 12.90 9.64
N LYS A 68 -13.16 12.52 9.90
CA LYS A 68 -13.56 11.10 9.99
C LYS A 68 -13.26 10.34 8.70
N ILE A 69 -13.43 10.98 7.54
CA ILE A 69 -13.14 10.39 6.23
C ILE A 69 -11.64 10.11 6.08
N LEU A 70 -10.79 11.08 6.42
CA LEU A 70 -9.35 10.90 6.34
C LEU A 70 -8.87 9.81 7.31
N LYS A 71 -9.46 9.71 8.51
CA LYS A 71 -9.18 8.62 9.45
C LYS A 71 -9.50 7.26 8.86
N VAL A 72 -10.68 7.09 8.23
CA VAL A 72 -11.07 5.84 7.56
C VAL A 72 -10.14 5.52 6.39
N PHE A 73 -9.75 6.52 5.60
CA PHE A 73 -8.79 6.35 4.51
C PHE A 73 -7.43 5.83 5.03
N LEU A 74 -6.89 6.43 6.10
CA LEU A 74 -5.63 6.00 6.70
C LEU A 74 -5.74 4.58 7.28
N PHE A 75 -6.85 4.27 7.96
CA PHE A 75 -7.09 2.93 8.49
C PHE A 75 -7.16 1.88 7.38
N GLY A 76 -7.94 2.14 6.33
CA GLY A 76 -8.06 1.23 5.18
C GLY A 76 -6.70 0.97 4.51
N ASN A 77 -5.88 2.02 4.35
CA ASN A 77 -4.53 1.87 3.80
C ASN A 77 -3.62 1.05 4.74
N SER A 78 -3.71 1.23 6.06
CA SER A 78 -2.99 0.41 7.03
C SER A 78 -3.37 -1.08 6.88
N MET A 79 -4.66 -1.37 6.75
CA MET A 79 -5.16 -2.75 6.54
C MET A 79 -4.68 -3.36 5.23
N ILE A 80 -4.68 -2.60 4.13
CA ILE A 80 -4.15 -3.06 2.84
C ILE A 80 -2.67 -3.44 2.98
N GLN A 81 -1.85 -2.58 3.58
CA GLN A 81 -0.42 -2.84 3.73
C GLN A 81 -0.15 -4.07 4.62
N MET A 82 -0.90 -4.22 5.72
CA MET A 82 -0.82 -5.41 6.57
C MET A 82 -1.27 -6.68 5.84
N GLY A 83 -2.34 -6.61 5.05
CA GLY A 83 -2.83 -7.73 4.25
C GLY A 83 -1.81 -8.17 3.19
N LEU A 84 -1.22 -7.21 2.48
CA LEU A 84 -0.17 -7.49 1.49
C LEU A 84 1.08 -8.12 2.12
N PHE A 85 1.48 -7.65 3.31
CA PHE A 85 2.57 -8.27 4.09
C PHE A 85 2.27 -9.75 4.39
N ILE A 86 1.07 -10.06 4.89
CA ILE A 86 0.68 -11.43 5.25
C ILE A 86 0.65 -12.32 4.00
N ILE A 87 0.05 -11.84 2.91
CA ILE A 87 -0.04 -12.60 1.65
C ILE A 87 1.36 -12.91 1.11
N GLU A 88 2.26 -11.95 1.10
CA GLU A 88 3.64 -12.15 0.61
C GLU A 88 4.41 -13.16 1.48
N LEU A 89 4.25 -13.07 2.81
CA LEU A 89 4.88 -14.00 3.73
C LEU A 89 4.36 -15.43 3.55
N LEU A 90 3.05 -15.59 3.40
CA LEU A 90 2.43 -16.88 3.11
C LEU A 90 2.89 -17.43 1.75
N ALA A 91 2.96 -16.59 0.71
CA ALA A 91 3.43 -17.01 -0.61
C ALA A 91 4.88 -17.50 -0.57
N TYR A 92 5.74 -16.90 0.25
CA TYR A 92 7.11 -17.37 0.48
C TYR A 92 7.13 -18.72 1.19
N PHE A 93 6.39 -18.88 2.28
CA PHE A 93 6.32 -20.15 3.02
C PHE A 93 5.73 -21.31 2.21
N ASN A 94 4.87 -21.00 1.22
CA ASN A 94 4.33 -21.98 0.28
C ASN A 94 5.17 -22.16 -1.00
N ALA A 95 6.40 -21.61 -1.04
CA ALA A 95 7.32 -21.70 -2.17
C ALA A 95 6.79 -21.13 -3.51
N VAL A 96 5.75 -20.30 -3.48
CA VAL A 96 5.26 -19.54 -4.64
C VAL A 96 6.19 -18.39 -4.98
N ILE A 97 6.70 -17.72 -3.94
CA ILE A 97 7.80 -16.76 -4.01
C ILE A 97 9.04 -17.46 -3.47
N THR A 98 10.12 -17.51 -4.25
CA THR A 98 11.28 -18.34 -3.92
C THR A 98 12.51 -17.53 -3.52
N LYS A 99 12.58 -16.24 -3.89
CA LYS A 99 13.73 -15.37 -3.59
C LYS A 99 13.48 -14.55 -2.35
N LEU A 100 14.30 -14.75 -1.32
CA LEU A 100 14.29 -13.92 -0.10
C LEU A 100 14.60 -12.45 -0.42
N SER A 101 15.55 -12.21 -1.34
CA SER A 101 15.88 -10.86 -1.83
C SER A 101 14.72 -10.18 -2.55
N GLY A 102 13.75 -10.95 -3.06
CA GLY A 102 12.55 -10.46 -3.73
C GLY A 102 11.42 -10.06 -2.77
N ILE A 103 11.45 -10.52 -1.51
CA ILE A 103 10.41 -10.19 -0.51
C ILE A 103 10.88 -9.24 0.57
N VAL A 104 12.13 -9.35 1.04
CA VAL A 104 12.58 -8.61 2.23
C VAL A 104 12.40 -7.09 2.07
N PRO A 105 12.82 -6.46 0.95
CA PRO A 105 12.59 -5.02 0.76
C PRO A 105 11.11 -4.66 0.78
N ASN A 106 10.26 -5.49 0.17
CA ASN A 106 8.83 -5.24 0.06
C ASN A 106 8.11 -5.41 1.41
N LEU A 107 8.46 -6.45 2.17
CA LEU A 107 7.98 -6.67 3.54
C LEU A 107 8.35 -5.49 4.47
N CYS A 108 9.57 -4.97 4.35
CA CYS A 108 9.99 -3.78 5.10
C CYS A 108 9.11 -2.56 4.76
N ILE A 109 8.84 -2.33 3.46
CA ILE A 109 7.95 -1.24 3.03
C ILE A 109 6.56 -1.43 3.60
N HIS A 110 5.99 -2.63 3.54
CA HIS A 110 4.66 -2.90 4.09
C HIS A 110 4.58 -2.61 5.59
N ILE A 111 5.57 -3.03 6.39
CA ILE A 111 5.64 -2.73 7.82
C ILE A 111 5.70 -1.21 8.06
N LEU A 112 6.64 -0.52 7.39
CA LEU A 112 6.83 0.92 7.58
C LEU A 112 5.58 1.72 7.19
N LEU A 113 4.94 1.37 6.08
CA LEU A 113 3.70 2.00 5.65
C LEU A 113 2.55 1.68 6.60
N THR A 114 2.40 0.42 7.03
CA THR A 114 1.36 0.01 8.00
C THR A 114 1.47 0.84 9.28
N ILE A 115 2.66 0.93 9.86
CA ILE A 115 2.95 1.71 11.06
C ILE A 115 2.66 3.19 10.81
N GLY A 116 3.14 3.75 9.69
CA GLY A 116 2.93 5.16 9.36
C GLY A 116 1.44 5.53 9.20
N PHE A 117 0.68 4.73 8.44
CA PHE A 117 -0.76 4.91 8.28
C PHE A 117 -1.50 4.77 9.61
N LEU A 118 -1.17 3.76 10.40
CA LEU A 118 -1.81 3.53 11.70
C LEU A 118 -1.50 4.67 12.68
N TYR A 119 -0.25 5.12 12.74
CA TYR A 119 0.19 6.24 13.57
C TYR A 119 -0.61 7.52 13.23
N PHE A 120 -0.74 7.87 11.94
CA PHE A 120 -1.54 9.05 11.56
C PHE A 120 -3.05 8.83 11.75
N CYS A 121 -3.54 7.59 11.66
CA CYS A 121 -4.94 7.26 11.93
C CYS A 121 -5.31 7.48 13.41
N ILE A 122 -4.44 7.09 14.35
CA ILE A 122 -4.71 7.24 15.79
C ILE A 122 -4.44 8.66 16.31
N THR A 123 -3.59 9.43 15.62
CA THR A 123 -3.24 10.80 16.02
C THR A 123 -4.13 11.88 15.41
N ILE A 124 -4.89 11.57 14.36
CA ILE A 124 -5.88 12.49 13.78
C ILE A 124 -6.93 12.87 14.83
N LYS A 125 -7.22 14.17 14.93
CA LYS A 125 -8.27 14.70 15.80
C LYS A 125 -9.58 14.76 15.03
N THR A 126 -10.53 13.90 15.38
CA THR A 126 -11.85 13.85 14.73
C THR A 126 -12.95 14.55 15.55
N ASP A 127 -12.59 15.50 16.41
CA ASP A 127 -13.50 16.07 17.41
C ASP A 127 -14.84 16.51 16.81
N ASN A 128 -15.91 16.24 17.57
CA ASN A 128 -17.29 16.23 17.13
C ASN A 128 -17.74 17.54 16.48
N ILE A 129 -17.91 17.54 15.15
CA ILE A 129 -18.78 18.49 14.43
C ILE A 129 -20.26 18.13 14.71
N ASN A 130 -20.65 18.09 15.98
CA ASN A 130 -22.03 17.93 16.44
C ASN A 130 -22.20 18.59 17.82
N THR A 131 -22.11 19.92 17.83
CA THR A 131 -22.93 20.76 18.71
C THR A 131 -23.41 21.91 17.82
N HIS A 132 -24.72 22.16 17.79
CA HIS A 132 -25.45 23.07 16.89
C HIS A 132 -26.04 22.43 15.62
N LYS A 133 -26.99 21.52 15.82
CA LYS A 133 -28.25 21.54 15.06
C LYS A 133 -29.40 21.44 16.05
#